data_AF-A0A512TSU7-F1
#
_entry.id   AF-A0A512TSU7-F1
#
_cell.length_a   1.000
_cell.length_b   1.000
_cell.length_c   1.000
_cell.angle_alpha   90.00
_cell.angle_beta   90.00
_cell.angle_gamma   90.00
#
_symmetry.space_group_name_H-M   'P 1'
#
loop_
_entity.id
_entity.type
_entity.pdbx_description
1 polymer ?
#
loop_
_entity_poly.entity_id
_entity_poly.type
_entity_poly.pdbx_seq_one_letter_code
_entity_poly.pdbx_strand_id
1 'polypeptide(L)'
;MKNILYAEFMKLKRSYIIPAVLVSAVFIPIVIFINLKQPKEILNQDFYMNTLLNIDMFQIAVFNNIMTALVSGYIFSREYTDKSANVTYSYGYSRFKIDAGKFIVSVILIIVEQIINLAVISLLFIFKGYTIPGDVLILQCKVVAISSIISIVMMSVPALIGIWSKNIIAPVIYGAIQAVFSILIGSLGGIYVQIFPMSLPVVPIYYYFVKDPIDYVALIISISLIVIFSISAFMVYIKKSDIN
;
A
#
# COMPACT_ATOMS: atom_id res chain seq x y z
N MET A 1 10.66 9.80 -20.57
CA MET A 1 10.14 8.84 -19.58
C MET A 1 11.22 7.88 -19.09
N LYS A 2 11.84 7.04 -19.94
CA LYS A 2 12.88 6.08 -19.49
C LYS A 2 14.01 6.70 -18.65
N ASN A 3 14.57 7.83 -19.08
CA ASN A 3 15.65 8.50 -18.33
C ASN A 3 15.19 9.04 -16.96
N ILE A 4 13.93 9.48 -16.85
CA ILE A 4 13.34 9.96 -15.59
C ILE A 4 13.17 8.78 -14.63
N LEU A 5 12.60 7.67 -15.11
CA LEU A 5 12.44 6.45 -14.32
C LEU A 5 13.79 5.91 -13.82
N TYR A 6 14.79 5.86 -14.71
CA TYR A 6 16.14 5.44 -14.34
C TYR A 6 16.75 6.35 -13.27
N ALA A 7 16.59 7.67 -13.39
CA ALA A 7 17.07 8.61 -12.39
C ALA A 7 16.39 8.39 -11.03
N GLU A 8 15.08 8.18 -10.99
CA GLU A 8 14.33 7.90 -9.76
C GLU A 8 14.78 6.57 -9.10
N PHE A 9 14.96 5.49 -9.88
CA PHE A 9 15.49 4.24 -9.34
C PHE A 9 16.91 4.39 -8.80
N MET A 10 17.77 5.16 -9.47
CA MET A 10 19.13 5.44 -8.99
C MET A 10 19.13 6.23 -7.68
N LYS A 11 18.18 7.16 -7.48
CA LYS A 11 17.97 7.84 -6.21
C LYS A 11 17.60 6.85 -5.10
N LEU A 12 16.74 5.87 -5.39
CA LEU A 12 16.28 4.88 -4.42
C LEU A 12 17.34 3.86 -4.04
N LYS A 13 18.21 3.47 -4.98
CA LYS A 13 19.29 2.49 -4.73
C LYS A 13 20.23 2.89 -3.59
N ARG A 14 20.40 4.20 -3.36
CA ARG A 14 21.23 4.76 -2.27
C ARG A 14 20.43 5.11 -1.01
N SER A 15 19.14 4.76 -0.96
CA SER A 15 18.26 5.09 0.16
C SER A 15 17.89 3.86 0.98
N TYR A 16 17.51 4.07 2.24
CA TYR A 16 17.03 3.01 3.13
C TYR A 16 15.56 2.59 2.86
N ILE A 17 14.90 3.15 1.83
CA ILE A 17 13.52 2.79 1.51
C ILE A 17 13.40 1.39 0.95
N ILE A 18 14.29 0.98 0.05
CA ILE A 18 14.26 -0.37 -0.52
C ILE A 18 14.34 -1.43 0.59
N PRO A 19 15.31 -1.39 1.51
CA PRO A 19 15.33 -2.36 2.61
C PRO A 19 14.13 -2.22 3.55
N ALA A 20 13.61 -1.02 3.80
CA ALA A 20 12.40 -0.85 4.62
C ALA A 20 11.17 -1.55 4.01
N VAL A 21 10.96 -1.40 2.71
CA VAL A 21 9.89 -2.10 1.96
C VAL A 21 10.07 -3.62 2.05
N LEU A 22 11.29 -4.12 1.86
CA LEU A 22 11.58 -5.55 1.97
C LEU A 22 11.30 -6.09 3.38
N VAL A 23 11.73 -5.39 4.42
CA VAL A 23 11.48 -5.77 5.81
C VAL A 23 9.98 -5.82 6.08
N SER A 24 9.24 -4.83 5.58
CA SER A 24 7.79 -4.76 5.80
C SER A 24 7.01 -5.89 5.14
N ALA A 25 7.44 -6.36 3.97
CA ALA A 25 6.81 -7.49 3.29
C ALA A 25 7.00 -8.82 4.04
N VAL A 26 8.09 -8.94 4.80
CA VAL A 26 8.53 -10.19 5.43
C VAL A 26 8.14 -10.28 6.90
N PHE A 27 8.10 -9.15 7.60
CA PHE A 27 8.02 -9.10 9.06
C PHE A 27 6.76 -9.77 9.63
N ILE A 28 5.56 -9.38 9.18
CA ILE A 28 4.31 -9.91 9.71
C ILE A 28 4.12 -11.41 9.43
N PRO A 29 4.33 -11.92 8.19
CA PRO A 29 4.29 -13.36 7.94
C PRO A 29 5.18 -14.14 8.91
N ILE A 30 6.44 -13.72 9.11
CA ILE A 30 7.35 -14.40 10.04
C ILE A 30 6.81 -14.39 11.47
N VAL A 31 6.39 -13.24 11.99
CA VAL A 31 5.89 -13.11 13.37
C VAL A 31 4.69 -14.03 13.61
N ILE A 32 3.76 -14.09 12.67
CA ILE A 32 2.59 -14.96 12.79
C ILE A 32 3.00 -16.43 12.73
N PHE A 33 3.85 -16.81 11.77
CA PHE A 33 4.32 -18.20 11.63
C PHE A 33 5.11 -18.72 12.83
N ILE A 34 5.90 -17.88 13.50
CA ILE A 34 6.59 -18.25 14.75
C ILE A 34 5.56 -18.58 15.84
N ASN A 35 4.48 -17.81 15.93
CA ASN A 35 3.41 -18.00 16.91
C ASN A 35 2.41 -19.12 16.54
N LEU A 36 2.45 -19.64 15.31
CA LEU A 36 1.61 -20.77 14.91
C LEU A 36 2.02 -22.04 15.65
N LYS A 37 1.19 -22.45 16.62
CA LYS A 37 1.28 -23.77 17.24
C LYS A 37 1.03 -24.84 16.16
N GLN A 38 1.81 -25.93 16.20
CA GLN A 38 1.53 -27.07 15.35
C GLN A 38 0.10 -27.58 15.64
N PRO A 39 -0.75 -27.72 14.62
CA PRO A 39 -2.08 -28.26 14.81
C PRO A 39 -1.95 -29.69 15.30
N LYS A 40 -2.71 -30.03 16.36
CA LYS A 40 -2.81 -31.40 16.89
C LYS A 40 -3.76 -32.29 16.07
N GLU A 41 -4.49 -31.68 15.15
CA GLU A 41 -5.52 -32.32 14.30
C GLU A 41 -5.17 -32.22 12.81
N ILE A 42 -5.96 -32.90 11.99
CA ILE A 42 -5.90 -32.86 10.52
C ILE A 42 -5.97 -31.40 10.07
N LEU A 43 -5.09 -31.01 9.14
CA LEU A 43 -5.07 -29.69 8.52
C LEU A 43 -6.37 -29.47 7.74
N ASN A 44 -7.33 -28.80 8.36
CA ASN A 44 -8.57 -28.41 7.70
C ASN A 44 -8.38 -27.10 6.95
N GLN A 45 -9.20 -26.87 5.93
CA GLN A 45 -9.21 -25.63 5.15
C GLN A 45 -9.37 -24.38 6.02
N ASP A 46 -10.12 -24.49 7.12
CA ASP A 46 -10.31 -23.41 8.11
C ASP A 46 -9.00 -22.99 8.78
N PHE A 47 -8.03 -23.90 8.96
CA PHE A 47 -6.72 -23.56 9.50
C PHE A 47 -5.98 -22.61 8.56
N TYR A 48 -5.94 -22.92 7.27
CA TYR A 48 -5.30 -22.06 6.27
C TYR A 48 -6.00 -20.71 6.16
N MET A 49 -7.34 -20.71 6.12
CA MET A 49 -8.12 -19.48 6.01
C MET A 49 -7.91 -18.57 7.24
N ASN A 50 -7.90 -19.12 8.46
CA ASN A 50 -7.68 -18.34 9.67
C ASN A 50 -6.25 -17.81 9.78
N THR A 51 -5.26 -18.59 9.35
CA THR A 51 -3.86 -18.15 9.37
C THR A 51 -3.60 -17.04 8.35
N LEU A 52 -4.15 -17.16 7.14
CA LEU A 52 -4.08 -16.11 6.12
C LEU A 52 -4.85 -14.85 6.52
N LEU A 53 -6.06 -15.00 7.08
CA LEU A 53 -6.83 -13.88 7.62
C LEU A 53 -6.00 -13.08 8.63
N ASN A 54 -5.34 -13.74 9.58
CA ASN A 54 -4.50 -13.07 10.56
C ASN A 54 -3.32 -12.33 9.89
N ILE A 55 -2.67 -12.95 8.90
CA ILE A 55 -1.58 -12.32 8.16
C ILE A 55 -2.07 -11.08 7.43
N ASP A 56 -3.16 -11.20 6.68
CA ASP A 56 -3.70 -10.12 5.87
C ASP A 56 -4.24 -8.97 6.73
N MET A 57 -4.86 -9.27 7.87
CA MET A 57 -5.32 -8.25 8.80
C MET A 57 -4.16 -7.40 9.33
N PHE A 58 -3.03 -7.99 9.72
CA PHE A 58 -1.88 -7.20 10.17
C PHE A 58 -1.07 -6.59 9.02
N GLN A 59 -0.91 -7.31 7.91
CA GLN A 59 -0.14 -6.85 6.77
C GLN A 59 -0.88 -5.73 6.04
N ILE A 60 -2.10 -5.98 5.57
CA ILE A 60 -2.85 -5.05 4.72
C ILE A 60 -3.44 -3.91 5.54
N ALA A 61 -4.05 -4.19 6.71
CA ALA A 61 -4.69 -3.12 7.49
C ALA A 61 -3.68 -2.20 8.17
N VAL A 62 -2.47 -2.68 8.50
CA VAL A 62 -1.48 -1.89 9.26
C VAL A 62 -0.22 -1.60 8.44
N PHE A 63 0.58 -2.63 8.16
CA PHE A 63 1.93 -2.43 7.63
C PHE A 63 1.93 -1.82 6.23
N ASN A 64 1.12 -2.35 5.32
CA ASN A 64 1.00 -1.85 3.95
C ASN A 64 0.52 -0.39 3.94
N ASN A 65 -0.43 -0.01 4.80
CA ASN A 65 -0.90 1.37 4.89
C ASN A 65 0.22 2.35 5.31
N ILE A 66 1.03 1.97 6.30
CA ILE A 66 2.16 2.79 6.74
C ILE A 66 3.25 2.85 5.66
N MET A 67 3.56 1.72 5.04
CA MET A 67 4.65 1.60 4.05
C MET A 67 4.29 2.29 2.73
N THR A 68 3.06 2.15 2.26
CA THR A 68 2.58 2.89 1.08
C THR A 68 2.66 4.40 1.30
N ALA A 69 2.31 4.88 2.49
CA ALA A 69 2.43 6.29 2.85
C ALA A 69 3.89 6.75 3.00
N LEU A 70 4.78 5.90 3.52
CA LEU A 70 6.21 6.17 3.62
C LEU A 70 6.88 6.23 2.24
N VAL A 71 6.58 5.26 1.36
CA VAL A 71 7.15 5.19 0.00
C VAL A 71 6.72 6.40 -0.82
N SER A 72 5.41 6.66 -0.88
CA SER A 72 4.87 7.81 -1.60
C SER A 72 5.35 9.13 -1.00
N GLY A 73 5.22 9.29 0.32
CA GLY A 73 5.67 10.47 1.04
C GLY A 73 7.13 10.78 0.81
N TYR A 74 8.01 9.78 0.89
CA TYR A 74 9.45 9.98 0.69
C TYR A 74 9.80 10.36 -0.74
N ILE A 75 9.30 9.62 -1.74
CA ILE A 75 9.64 9.90 -3.16
C ILE A 75 9.22 11.33 -3.53
N PHE A 76 8.06 11.78 -3.05
CA PHE A 76 7.55 13.11 -3.37
C PHE A 76 8.14 14.24 -2.52
N SER A 77 8.46 13.99 -1.24
CA SER A 77 9.02 15.02 -0.35
C SER A 77 10.54 15.18 -0.43
N ARG A 78 11.27 14.15 -0.87
CA ARG A 78 12.75 14.10 -0.86
C ARG A 78 13.41 15.27 -1.57
N GLU A 79 12.89 15.71 -2.70
CA GLU A 79 13.50 16.80 -3.45
C GLU A 79 13.39 18.15 -2.72
N TYR A 80 12.37 18.30 -1.87
CA TYR A 80 12.23 19.46 -1.00
C TYR A 80 13.16 19.36 0.22
N THR A 81 13.33 18.17 0.80
CA THR A 81 14.25 17.97 1.93
C THR A 81 15.71 18.14 1.52
N ASP A 82 16.08 17.62 0.35
CA ASP A 82 17.45 17.67 -0.19
C ASP A 82 17.75 19.01 -0.89
N LYS A 83 16.82 19.99 -0.84
CA LYS A 83 16.89 21.30 -1.52
C LYS A 83 17.21 21.22 -3.02
N SER A 84 16.91 20.09 -3.66
CA SER A 84 17.20 19.81 -5.07
C SER A 84 15.98 20.02 -5.98
N ALA A 85 14.82 20.36 -5.42
CA ALA A 85 13.59 20.64 -6.17
C ALA A 85 13.79 21.71 -7.26
N ASN A 86 14.46 22.83 -6.94
CA ASN A 86 14.69 23.92 -7.90
C ASN A 86 15.58 23.50 -9.08
N VAL A 87 16.52 22.58 -8.84
CA VAL A 87 17.39 22.03 -9.91
C VAL A 87 16.63 21.01 -10.74
N THR A 88 15.81 20.17 -10.09
CA THR A 88 15.06 19.12 -10.77
C THR A 88 13.95 19.69 -11.67
N TYR A 89 13.28 20.74 -11.21
CA TYR A 89 12.22 21.41 -11.97
C TYR A 89 12.73 22.45 -12.98
N SER A 90 14.03 22.73 -13.02
CA SER A 90 14.63 23.59 -14.05
C SER A 90 15.18 22.81 -15.25
N TYR A 91 15.16 21.47 -15.21
CA TYR A 91 15.41 20.66 -16.39
C TYR A 91 14.37 20.91 -17.48
N GLY A 92 14.74 20.69 -18.76
CA GLY A 92 13.85 20.85 -19.92
C GLY A 92 12.69 19.84 -20.00
N TYR A 93 12.33 19.19 -18.90
CA TYR A 93 11.18 18.31 -18.79
C TYR A 93 10.04 19.02 -18.04
N SER A 94 8.80 18.86 -18.53
CA SER A 94 7.61 19.35 -17.81
C SER A 94 7.49 18.70 -16.44
N ARG A 95 7.09 19.46 -15.41
CA ARG A 95 6.87 18.99 -14.03
C ARG A 95 5.97 17.77 -13.94
N PHE A 96 4.89 17.76 -14.73
CA PHE A 96 3.99 16.60 -14.85
C PHE A 96 4.69 15.29 -15.24
N LYS A 97 5.69 15.34 -16.14
CA LYS A 97 6.45 14.14 -16.55
C LYS A 97 7.36 13.63 -15.42
N ILE A 98 7.85 14.52 -14.56
CA ILE A 98 8.67 14.18 -13.40
C ILE A 98 7.80 13.51 -12.34
N ASP A 99 6.66 14.13 -12.01
CA ASP A 99 5.72 13.59 -11.01
C ASP A 99 5.10 12.26 -11.46
N ALA A 100 4.78 12.11 -12.74
CA ALA A 100 4.34 10.83 -13.29
C ALA A 100 5.43 9.75 -13.19
N GLY A 101 6.71 10.11 -13.34
CA GLY A 101 7.83 9.19 -13.10
C GLY A 101 7.90 8.72 -11.65
N LYS A 102 7.73 9.64 -10.69
CA LYS A 102 7.67 9.33 -9.26
C LYS A 102 6.50 8.39 -8.92
N PHE A 103 5.33 8.65 -9.49
CA PHE A 103 4.15 7.79 -9.36
C PHE A 103 4.39 6.37 -9.88
N ILE A 104 5.00 6.21 -11.05
CA ILE A 104 5.29 4.88 -11.60
C ILE A 104 6.25 4.11 -10.69
N VAL A 105 7.26 4.79 -10.15
CA VAL A 105 8.23 4.17 -9.25
C VAL A 105 7.59 3.74 -7.92
N SER A 106 6.70 4.56 -7.34
CA SER A 106 5.97 4.17 -6.13
C SER A 106 5.05 2.96 -6.38
N VAL A 107 4.37 2.90 -7.53
CA VAL A 107 3.57 1.73 -7.94
C VAL A 107 4.42 0.47 -8.01
N ILE A 108 5.59 0.54 -8.66
CA ILE A 108 6.48 -0.62 -8.80
C ILE A 108 6.91 -1.13 -7.42
N LEU A 109 7.27 -0.23 -6.49
CA LEU A 109 7.67 -0.63 -5.15
C LEU A 109 6.54 -1.32 -4.38
N ILE A 110 5.31 -0.79 -4.45
CA ILE A 110 4.15 -1.39 -3.78
C ILE A 110 3.85 -2.78 -4.37
N ILE A 111 3.90 -2.94 -5.70
CA ILE A 111 3.67 -4.25 -6.34
C ILE A 111 4.76 -5.26 -5.91
N VAL A 112 6.02 -4.83 -5.89
CA VAL A 112 7.14 -5.69 -5.47
C VAL A 112 6.98 -6.11 -4.01
N GLU A 113 6.59 -5.21 -3.12
CA GLU A 113 6.29 -5.51 -1.71
C GLU A 113 5.26 -6.65 -1.59
N GLN A 114 4.15 -6.55 -2.33
CA GLN A 114 3.07 -7.55 -2.26
C GLN A 114 3.47 -8.91 -2.87
N ILE A 115 4.22 -8.90 -3.98
CA ILE A 115 4.73 -10.14 -4.58
C ILE A 115 5.67 -10.86 -3.61
N ILE A 116 6.56 -10.11 -2.94
CA ILE A 116 7.47 -10.67 -1.94
C ILE A 116 6.69 -11.21 -0.76
N ASN A 117 5.67 -10.50 -0.28
CA ASN A 117 4.82 -10.98 0.81
C ASN A 117 4.15 -12.32 0.47
N LEU A 118 3.54 -12.45 -0.72
CA LEU A 118 2.96 -13.70 -1.21
C LEU A 118 4.00 -14.84 -1.31
N ALA A 119 5.19 -14.54 -1.82
CA ALA A 119 6.28 -15.51 -1.92
C ALA A 119 6.76 -15.97 -0.52
N VAL A 120 6.85 -15.05 0.44
CA VAL A 120 7.25 -15.37 1.83
C VAL A 120 6.19 -16.23 2.50
N ILE A 121 4.90 -15.91 2.37
CA ILE A 121 3.81 -16.71 2.94
C ILE A 121 3.87 -18.15 2.41
N SER A 122 3.96 -18.31 1.09
CA SER A 122 4.04 -19.64 0.46
C SER A 122 5.27 -20.44 0.90
N LEU A 123 6.45 -19.79 0.99
CA LEU A 123 7.67 -20.42 1.52
C LEU A 123 7.51 -20.86 2.98
N LEU A 124 6.90 -20.03 3.83
CA LEU A 124 6.72 -20.33 5.25
C LEU A 124 5.78 -21.52 5.49
N PHE A 125 4.73 -21.69 4.66
CA PHE A 125 3.90 -22.90 4.70
C PHE A 125 4.70 -24.14 4.32
N ILE A 126 5.51 -24.07 3.25
CA ILE A 126 6.38 -25.18 2.81
C ILE A 126 7.38 -25.55 3.91
N PHE A 127 8.01 -24.56 4.57
CA PHE A 127 8.96 -24.80 5.66
C PHE A 127 8.35 -25.52 6.87
N LYS A 128 7.05 -25.28 7.16
CA LYS A 128 6.33 -26.02 8.21
C LYS A 128 5.80 -27.39 7.75
N GLY A 129 6.08 -27.79 6.51
CA GLY A 129 5.62 -29.06 5.94
C GLY A 129 4.16 -29.03 5.48
N TYR A 130 3.59 -27.84 5.28
CA TYR A 130 2.21 -27.67 4.82
C TYR A 130 2.18 -27.31 3.34
N THR A 131 1.32 -27.97 2.58
CA THR A 131 0.96 -27.56 1.23
C THR A 131 -0.33 -26.75 1.30
N ILE A 132 -0.33 -25.54 0.73
CA ILE A 132 -1.53 -24.71 0.68
C ILE A 132 -2.45 -25.30 -0.40
N PRO A 133 -3.75 -25.55 -0.10
CA PRO A 133 -4.73 -25.91 -1.10
C PRO A 133 -4.79 -24.87 -2.24
N GLY A 134 -4.90 -25.32 -3.48
CA GLY A 134 -4.83 -24.43 -4.65
C GLY A 134 -5.94 -23.39 -4.70
N ASP A 135 -7.13 -23.73 -4.22
CA ASP A 135 -8.27 -22.82 -4.06
C ASP A 135 -7.99 -21.70 -3.06
N VAL A 136 -7.38 -22.02 -1.92
CA VAL A 136 -6.98 -21.05 -0.89
C VAL A 136 -5.88 -20.12 -1.43
N LEU A 137 -4.93 -20.64 -2.20
CA LEU A 137 -3.88 -19.83 -2.82
C LEU A 137 -4.46 -18.85 -3.86
N ILE A 138 -5.41 -19.30 -4.70
CA ILE A 138 -6.10 -18.44 -5.65
C ILE A 138 -6.87 -17.33 -4.93
N LEU A 139 -7.55 -17.66 -3.82
CA LEU A 139 -8.24 -16.68 -2.99
C LEU A 139 -7.26 -15.64 -2.44
N GLN A 140 -6.11 -16.08 -1.90
CA GLN A 140 -5.07 -15.18 -1.39
C GLN A 140 -4.57 -14.22 -2.48
N CYS A 141 -4.30 -14.73 -3.69
CA CYS A 141 -3.89 -13.89 -4.81
C CYS A 141 -4.95 -12.84 -5.17
N LYS A 142 -6.25 -13.18 -5.11
CA LYS A 142 -7.34 -12.22 -5.36
C LYS A 142 -7.39 -11.13 -4.31
N VAL A 143 -7.30 -11.48 -3.04
CA VAL A 143 -7.32 -10.53 -1.91
C VAL A 143 -6.16 -9.55 -2.05
N VAL A 144 -4.93 -10.06 -2.18
CA VAL A 144 -3.73 -9.22 -2.31
C VAL A 144 -3.77 -8.36 -3.57
N ALA A 145 -4.21 -8.91 -4.71
CA ALA A 145 -4.31 -8.15 -5.95
C ALA A 145 -5.28 -6.96 -5.83
N ILE A 146 -6.50 -7.19 -5.32
CA ILE A 146 -7.51 -6.13 -5.21
C ILE A 146 -7.06 -5.09 -4.15
N SER A 147 -6.57 -5.54 -3.00
CA SER A 147 -6.04 -4.63 -1.96
C SER A 147 -4.87 -3.80 -2.49
N SER A 148 -3.98 -4.37 -3.32
CA SER A 148 -2.86 -3.63 -3.92
C SER A 148 -3.34 -2.52 -4.87
N ILE A 149 -4.37 -2.79 -5.69
CA ILE A 149 -4.95 -1.79 -6.59
C ILE A 149 -5.55 -0.64 -5.80
N ILE A 150 -6.29 -0.95 -4.72
CA ILE A 150 -6.86 0.07 -3.84
C ILE A 150 -5.74 0.89 -3.19
N SER A 151 -4.72 0.25 -2.62
CA SER A 151 -3.57 0.92 -2.01
C SER A 151 -2.82 1.83 -3.00
N ILE A 152 -2.68 1.43 -4.26
CA ILE A 152 -2.10 2.24 -5.34
C ILE A 152 -2.94 3.50 -5.60
N VAL A 153 -4.27 3.41 -5.56
CA VAL A 153 -5.14 4.59 -5.68
C VAL A 153 -4.98 5.50 -4.45
N MET A 154 -4.96 4.89 -3.26
CA MET A 154 -4.87 5.59 -1.98
C MET A 154 -3.53 6.31 -1.79
N MET A 155 -2.43 5.83 -2.38
CA MET A 155 -1.10 6.44 -2.24
C MET A 155 -1.03 7.90 -2.76
N SER A 156 -1.99 8.31 -3.59
CA SER A 156 -2.08 9.68 -4.10
C SER A 156 -2.27 10.71 -2.98
N VAL A 157 -2.93 10.34 -1.89
CA VAL A 157 -3.17 11.20 -0.73
C VAL A 157 -1.87 11.49 0.06
N PRO A 158 -1.12 10.48 0.54
CA PRO A 158 0.16 10.72 1.21
C PRO A 158 1.21 11.37 0.30
N ALA A 159 1.17 11.14 -1.02
CA ALA A 159 1.99 11.88 -1.98
C ALA A 159 1.70 13.39 -1.93
N LEU A 160 0.43 13.80 -1.95
CA LEU A 160 0.03 15.21 -1.81
C LEU A 160 0.46 15.81 -0.48
N ILE A 161 0.26 15.08 0.62
CA ILE A 161 0.71 15.51 1.95
C ILE A 161 2.23 15.72 1.95
N GLY A 162 2.99 14.87 1.28
CA GLY A 162 4.45 14.98 1.19
C GLY A 162 4.90 16.22 0.43
N ILE A 163 4.19 16.58 -0.65
CA ILE A 163 4.45 17.79 -1.43
C ILE A 163 4.11 19.05 -0.62
N TRP A 164 2.96 19.08 0.04
CA TRP A 164 2.50 20.25 0.79
C TRP A 164 3.31 20.49 2.06
N SER A 165 3.58 19.42 2.81
CA SER A 165 4.35 19.51 4.06
C SER A 165 5.86 19.67 3.82
N LYS A 166 6.34 19.33 2.60
CA LYS A 166 7.77 19.29 2.25
C LYS A 166 8.58 18.41 3.21
N ASN A 167 7.94 17.43 3.84
CA ASN A 167 8.51 16.57 4.86
C ASN A 167 7.96 15.15 4.72
N ILE A 168 8.80 14.18 5.03
CA ILE A 168 8.49 12.73 5.02
C ILE A 168 7.61 12.37 6.23
N ILE A 169 7.71 13.10 7.34
CA ILE A 169 7.03 12.78 8.61
C ILE A 169 5.51 12.86 8.47
N ALA A 170 4.98 13.89 7.79
CA ALA A 170 3.52 14.09 7.71
C ALA A 170 2.79 12.98 6.92
N PRO A 171 3.28 12.51 5.76
CA PRO A 171 2.74 11.33 5.09
C PRO A 171 2.76 10.07 5.97
N VAL A 172 3.82 9.86 6.74
CA VAL A 172 3.94 8.68 7.63
C VAL A 172 2.91 8.74 8.75
N ILE A 173 2.67 9.92 9.35
CA ILE A 173 1.60 10.11 10.35
C ILE A 173 0.23 9.79 9.72
N TYR A 174 -0.01 10.23 8.49
CA TYR A 174 -1.23 9.86 7.76
C TYR A 174 -1.36 8.35 7.59
N GLY A 175 -0.30 7.64 7.20
CA GLY A 175 -0.31 6.18 7.08
C GLY A 175 -0.63 5.47 8.40
N ALA A 176 -0.10 5.96 9.52
CA ALA A 176 -0.42 5.44 10.84
C ALA A 176 -1.89 5.68 11.23
N ILE A 177 -2.43 6.87 10.93
CA ILE A 177 -3.85 7.18 11.12
C ILE A 177 -4.71 6.24 10.27
N GLN A 178 -4.35 6.06 8.99
CA GLN A 178 -5.04 5.17 8.08
C GLN A 178 -5.06 3.72 8.58
N ALA A 179 -3.95 3.25 9.16
CA ALA A 179 -3.87 1.92 9.77
C ALA A 179 -4.83 1.76 10.97
N VAL A 180 -4.89 2.75 11.85
CA VAL A 180 -5.81 2.74 13.00
C VAL A 180 -7.26 2.72 12.52
N PHE A 181 -7.63 3.58 11.57
CA PHE A 181 -8.97 3.61 11.00
C PHE A 181 -9.33 2.31 10.27
N SER A 182 -8.38 1.69 9.57
CA SER A 182 -8.59 0.41 8.89
C SER A 182 -9.02 -0.70 9.86
N ILE A 183 -8.44 -0.74 11.06
CA ILE A 183 -8.83 -1.70 12.11
C ILE A 183 -10.15 -1.29 12.77
N LEU A 184 -10.26 -0.02 13.22
CA LEU A 184 -11.40 0.46 14.00
C LEU A 184 -12.71 0.46 13.20
N ILE A 185 -12.67 0.85 11.93
CA ILE A 185 -13.84 0.81 11.07
C ILE A 185 -14.06 -0.60 10.55
N GLY A 186 -12.98 -1.34 10.29
CA GLY A 186 -13.05 -2.75 9.92
C GLY A 186 -13.86 -3.58 10.93
N SER A 187 -13.70 -3.33 12.23
CA SER A 187 -14.47 -4.02 13.27
C SER A 187 -15.96 -3.67 13.31
N LEU A 188 -16.38 -2.55 12.71
CA LEU A 188 -17.81 -2.19 12.58
C LEU A 188 -18.51 -3.00 11.47
N GLY A 189 -17.75 -3.52 10.50
CA GLY A 189 -18.24 -4.34 9.42
C GLY A 189 -19.20 -3.64 8.44
N GLY A 190 -19.64 -4.38 7.43
CA GLY A 190 -20.70 -3.97 6.51
C GLY A 190 -20.39 -2.71 5.68
N ILE A 191 -21.37 -1.82 5.55
CA ILE A 191 -21.29 -0.65 4.66
C ILE A 191 -20.28 0.40 5.12
N TYR A 192 -19.99 0.46 6.42
CA TYR A 192 -19.11 1.47 7.01
C TYR A 192 -17.66 1.34 6.50
N VAL A 193 -17.17 0.11 6.34
CA VAL A 193 -15.83 -0.18 5.81
C VAL A 193 -15.65 0.37 4.38
N GLN A 194 -16.75 0.46 3.64
CA GLN A 194 -16.80 0.78 2.21
C GLN A 194 -17.00 2.28 1.96
N ILE A 195 -17.66 2.97 2.89
CA ILE A 195 -17.88 4.42 2.83
C ILE A 195 -16.59 5.16 3.22
N PHE A 196 -15.86 4.67 4.23
CA PHE A 196 -14.67 5.37 4.71
C PHE A 196 -13.45 5.09 3.84
N PRO A 197 -12.88 6.12 3.18
CA PRO A 197 -11.69 5.99 2.32
C PRO A 197 -10.53 5.23 2.95
N MET A 198 -10.25 5.51 4.22
CA MET A 198 -9.07 5.00 4.90
C MET A 198 -9.10 3.49 5.13
N SER A 199 -10.28 2.87 5.24
CA SER A 199 -10.47 1.43 5.45
C SER A 199 -10.56 0.61 4.16
N LEU A 200 -10.62 1.26 3.00
CA LEU A 200 -10.81 0.60 1.71
C LEU A 200 -9.81 -0.53 1.40
N PRO A 201 -8.50 -0.42 1.73
CA PRO A 201 -7.55 -1.50 1.45
C PRO A 201 -7.92 -2.85 2.10
N VAL A 202 -8.70 -2.83 3.18
CA VAL A 202 -9.11 -4.02 3.95
C VAL A 202 -10.42 -4.64 3.45
N VAL A 203 -11.21 -3.93 2.63
CA VAL A 203 -12.50 -4.43 2.11
C VAL A 203 -12.40 -5.83 1.48
N PRO A 204 -11.37 -6.17 0.68
CA PRO A 204 -11.24 -7.51 0.11
C PRO A 204 -11.11 -8.60 1.16
N ILE A 205 -10.49 -8.32 2.31
CA ILE A 205 -10.35 -9.29 3.41
C ILE A 205 -11.73 -9.61 3.99
N TYR A 206 -12.52 -8.59 4.30
CA TYR A 206 -13.88 -8.78 4.84
C TYR A 206 -14.80 -9.49 3.86
N TYR A 207 -14.70 -9.19 2.56
CA TYR A 207 -15.50 -9.87 1.55
C TYR A 207 -15.14 -11.35 1.38
N TYR A 208 -13.85 -11.68 1.22
CA TYR A 208 -13.44 -13.05 0.89
C TYR A 208 -13.32 -13.97 2.12
N PHE A 209 -12.90 -13.44 3.28
CA PHE A 209 -12.72 -14.25 4.49
C PHE A 209 -13.91 -14.19 5.44
N VAL A 210 -14.48 -13.00 5.68
CA VAL A 210 -15.60 -12.81 6.62
C VAL A 210 -16.96 -12.98 5.94
N LYS A 211 -17.00 -12.95 4.60
CA LYS A 211 -18.21 -13.03 3.74
C LYS A 211 -19.16 -11.83 3.93
N ASP A 212 -18.61 -10.67 4.28
CA ASP A 212 -19.38 -9.43 4.35
C ASP A 212 -19.78 -8.96 2.94
N PRO A 213 -21.06 -8.59 2.70
CA PRO A 213 -21.52 -8.18 1.38
C PRO A 213 -20.91 -6.84 0.94
N ILE A 214 -20.53 -6.75 -0.34
CA ILE A 214 -20.05 -5.50 -0.95
C ILE A 214 -21.23 -4.70 -1.50
N ASP A 215 -21.37 -3.47 -1.03
CA ASP A 215 -22.11 -2.41 -1.69
C ASP A 215 -21.17 -1.70 -2.69
N TYR A 216 -21.30 -2.12 -3.95
CA TYR A 216 -20.50 -1.57 -5.05
C TYR A 216 -20.72 -0.07 -5.25
N VAL A 217 -21.91 0.45 -4.91
CA VAL A 217 -22.22 1.87 -5.06
C VAL A 217 -21.41 2.68 -4.05
N ALA A 218 -21.44 2.28 -2.78
CA ALA A 218 -20.66 2.94 -1.72
C ALA A 218 -19.15 2.91 -2.02
N LEU A 219 -18.63 1.76 -2.45
CA LEU A 219 -17.22 1.57 -2.79
C LEU A 219 -16.78 2.43 -3.99
N ILE A 220 -17.58 2.49 -5.06
CA ILE A 220 -17.25 3.28 -6.25
C ILE A 220 -17.27 4.77 -5.90
N ILE A 221 -18.26 5.23 -5.12
CA ILE A 221 -18.37 6.62 -4.69
C ILE A 221 -17.13 7.00 -3.86
N SER A 222 -16.75 6.20 -2.85
CA SER A 222 -15.59 6.51 -2.00
C SER A 222 -14.28 6.56 -2.78
N ILE A 223 -14.03 5.58 -3.67
CA ILE A 223 -12.84 5.59 -4.55
C ILE A 223 -12.85 6.81 -5.48
N SER A 224 -14.00 7.10 -6.11
CA SER A 224 -14.11 8.21 -7.06
C SER A 224 -13.84 9.56 -6.40
N LEU A 225 -14.33 9.78 -5.18
CA LEU A 225 -14.09 11.00 -4.42
C LEU A 225 -12.61 11.21 -4.13
N ILE A 226 -11.89 10.15 -3.77
CA ILE A 226 -10.44 10.21 -3.49
C ILE A 226 -9.66 10.54 -4.75
N VAL A 227 -10.01 9.90 -5.88
CA VAL A 227 -9.35 10.14 -7.17
C VAL A 227 -9.60 11.56 -7.66
N ILE A 228 -10.84 12.04 -7.59
CA ILE A 228 -11.20 13.41 -8.00
C ILE A 228 -10.50 14.43 -7.10
N PHE A 229 -10.51 14.21 -5.79
CA PHE A 229 -9.82 15.06 -4.83
C PHE A 229 -8.31 15.09 -5.09
N SER A 230 -7.68 13.94 -5.31
CA SER A 230 -6.24 13.89 -5.51
C SER A 230 -5.82 14.56 -6.82
N ILE A 231 -6.50 14.27 -7.93
CA ILE A 231 -6.23 14.88 -9.24
C ILE A 231 -6.42 16.40 -9.17
N SER A 232 -7.51 16.88 -8.57
CA SER A 232 -7.77 18.32 -8.45
C SER A 232 -6.71 19.02 -7.60
N ALA A 233 -6.31 18.43 -6.48
CA ALA A 233 -5.24 18.95 -5.63
C ALA A 233 -3.89 19.01 -6.37
N PHE A 234 -3.53 17.97 -7.15
CA PHE A 234 -2.33 17.97 -7.99
C PHE A 234 -2.36 19.07 -9.06
N MET A 235 -3.50 19.28 -9.73
CA MET A 235 -3.62 20.33 -10.74
C MET A 235 -3.47 21.74 -10.13
N VAL A 236 -4.07 21.98 -8.97
CA VAL A 236 -3.94 23.26 -8.25
C VAL A 236 -2.48 23.50 -7.85
N TYR A 237 -1.78 22.45 -7.39
CA TYR A 237 -0.39 22.53 -7.02
C TYR A 237 0.52 22.92 -8.20
N ILE A 238 0.33 22.28 -9.37
CA ILE A 238 1.10 22.58 -10.58
C ILE A 238 0.86 24.03 -11.01
N LYS A 239 -0.41 24.48 -11.07
CA LYS A 239 -0.76 25.85 -11.45
C LYS A 239 -0.12 26.91 -10.55
N LYS A 240 -0.16 26.72 -9.21
CA LYS A 240 0.46 27.67 -8.27
C LYS A 240 1.98 27.74 -8.43
N SER A 241 2.59 26.61 -8.75
CA SER A 241 4.05 26.53 -8.85
C SER A 241 4.58 27.14 -10.14
N ASP A 242 3.77 27.25 -11.20
CA ASP A 242 4.14 27.87 -12.49
C ASP A 242 4.01 29.41 -12.49
N ILE A 243 3.45 30.01 -11.43
CA ILE A 243 3.24 31.47 -11.30
C ILE A 243 4.41 32.19 -10.58
N ASN A 244 5.46 31.46 -10.19
CA ASN A 244 6.70 32.00 -9.61
C ASN A 244 7.91 31.67 -10.48
#